data_AF-E6WU79-F1
#
_entry.id   AF-E6WU79-F1
#
_cell.length_a   1.000
_cell.length_b   1.000
_cell.length_c   1.000
_cell.angle_alpha   90.00
_cell.angle_beta   90.00
_cell.angle_gamma   90.00
#
_symmetry.space_group_name_H-M   'P 1'
#
loop_
_entity.id
_entity.type
_entity.pdbx_description
1 polymer ?
#
loop_
_entity_poly.entity_id
_entity_poly.type
_entity_poly.pdbx_seq_one_letter_code
_entity_poly.pdbx_strand_id
1 'polypeptide(L)' 'MHRRLIPALVLIVLGTLFLLDNLGVGLDAGRLLATWWPLLLIAAGLSRLLPLAPRREDARAG' A
#
# COMPACT_ATOMS: atom_id res chain seq x y z
N MET A 1 -2.51 -1.14 -18.95
CA MET A 1 -1.06 -0.86 -18.92
C MET A 1 -0.62 0.06 -17.75
N HIS A 2 -1.30 0.04 -16.58
CA HIS A 2 -1.05 1.03 -15.50
C HIS A 2 -0.38 0.45 -14.23
N ARG A 3 -0.16 -0.87 -14.16
CA ARG A 3 0.37 -1.56 -12.96
C ARG A 3 1.81 -1.19 -12.57
N ARG A 4 2.54 -0.48 -13.45
CA ARG A 4 3.95 -0.09 -13.23
C ARG A 4 4.10 1.26 -12.51
N LEU A 5 3.08 2.10 -12.53
CA LEU A 5 3.14 3.44 -11.94
C LEU A 5 3.19 3.39 -10.40
N ILE A 6 2.46 2.45 -9.81
CA ILE A 6 2.41 2.26 -8.35
C ILE A 6 3.80 1.95 -7.78
N PRO A 7 4.53 0.90 -8.23
CA PRO A 7 5.86 0.63 -7.69
C PRO A 7 6.87 1.72 -8.00
N ALA A 8 6.75 2.39 -9.16
CA ALA A 8 7.62 3.53 -9.50
C ALA A 8 7.43 4.71 -8.53
N LEU A 9 6.18 5.09 -8.24
CA LEU A 9 5.87 6.14 -7.27
C LEU A 9 6.34 5.79 -5.87
N VAL A 10 6.12 4.54 -5.42
CA VAL A 10 6.60 4.08 -4.11
C VAL A 10 8.11 4.20 -4.01
N LEU A 11 8.85 3.78 -5.05
CA LEU A 11 10.30 3.88 -5.08
C LEU A 11 10.79 5.34 -5.03
N ILE A 12 10.15 6.23 -5.79
CA ILE A 12 10.47 7.66 -5.78
C ILE A 12 10.25 8.23 -4.37
N VAL A 13 9.10 7.99 -3.75
CA VAL A 13 8.79 8.48 -2.41
C VAL A 13 9.79 7.95 -1.38
N LEU A 14 10.11 6.66 -1.41
CA LEU A 14 11.13 6.08 -0.53
C LEU A 14 12.48 6.77 -0.73
N GLY A 15 12.95 6.88 -1.98
CA GLY A 15 14.23 7.51 -2.29
C GLY A 15 14.30 8.97 -1.83
N THR A 16 13.22 9.73 -2.03
CA THR A 16 13.13 11.11 -1.54
C THR A 16 13.17 11.18 -0.01
N LEU A 17 12.43 10.32 0.70
CA LEU A 17 12.44 10.28 2.17
C LEU A 17 13.84 9.97 2.71
N PHE A 18 14.53 8.96 2.14
CA PHE A 18 15.91 8.64 2.52
C PHE A 18 16.88 9.78 2.22
N LEU A 19 16.70 10.49 1.11
CA LEU A 19 17.54 11.64 0.76
C LEU A 19 17.34 12.78 1.77
N LEU A 20 16.10 13.07 2.16
CA LEU A 20 15.80 14.08 3.17
C LEU A 20 16.41 13.70 4.53
N ASP A 21 16.27 12.44 4.95
CA ASP A 21 16.89 11.92 6.18
C ASP A 21 18.42 12.10 6.15
N ASN A 22 19.08 11.78 5.02
CA ASN A 22 20.52 12.02 4.83
C ASN A 22 20.90 13.50 4.82
N LEU A 23 20.01 14.40 4.40
CA LEU A 23 20.25 15.84 4.42
C LEU A 23 20.18 16.42 5.83
N GLY A 24 19.73 15.65 6.82
CA GLY A 24 19.64 16.08 8.21
C GLY A 24 18.51 17.09 8.45
N VAL A 25 17.45 17.10 7.63
CA VAL A 25 16.27 17.97 7.82
C VAL A 25 15.43 17.62 9.07
N GLY A 26 15.94 16.78 9.97
CA GLY A 26 15.24 16.33 11.18
C GLY A 26 14.09 15.37 10.90
N LEU A 27 14.03 14.82 9.69
CA LEU A 27 13.02 13.84 9.28
C LEU A 27 13.60 12.44 9.33
N ASP A 28 13.10 11.61 10.24
CA ASP A 28 13.52 10.22 10.40
C ASP A 28 12.70 9.31 9.47
N ALA A 29 13.25 9.05 8.28
CA ALA A 29 12.59 8.21 7.27
C ALA A 29 12.33 6.79 7.78
N GLY A 30 13.23 6.25 8.62
CA GLY A 30 13.09 4.94 9.24
C GLY A 30 11.87 4.87 10.16
N ARG A 31 11.70 5.88 11.04
CA ARG A 31 10.52 5.98 11.91
C ARG A 31 9.22 6.10 11.12
N LEU A 32 9.21 6.89 10.04
CA LEU A 32 8.03 7.02 9.17
C LEU A 32 7.67 5.66 8.56
N LEU A 33 8.61 4.98 7.89
CA LEU A 33 8.36 3.68 7.29
C LEU A 33 7.88 2.63 8.30
N ALA A 34 8.49 2.60 9.49
CA ALA A 34 8.07 1.72 10.58
C ALA A 34 6.64 2.02 11.08
N THR A 35 6.24 3.29 11.10
CA THR A 35 4.88 3.72 11.51
C THR A 35 3.82 3.34 10.48
N TRP A 36 4.16 3.39 9.18
CA TRP A 36 3.21 3.13 8.09
C TRP A 36 3.11 1.66 7.67
N TRP A 37 4.13 0.84 7.90
CA TRP A 37 4.12 -0.61 7.60
C TRP A 37 2.91 -1.37 8.20
N PRO A 38 2.53 -1.17 9.48
CA PRO A 38 1.33 -1.78 10.07
C PRO A 38 0.06 -1.49 9.27
N LEU A 39 -0.06 -0.30 8.67
CA LEU A 39 -1.23 0.09 7.89
C LEU A 39 -1.38 -0.78 6.62
N LEU A 40 -0.26 -1.09 5.95
CA LEU A 40 -0.25 -1.98 4.79
C LEU A 40 -0.67 -3.40 5.17
N LEU A 41 -0.23 -3.90 6.33
CA LEU A 41 -0.65 -5.21 6.85
C LEU A 41 -2.15 -5.23 7.17
N ILE A 42 -2.67 -4.17 7.79
CA ILE A 42 -4.10 -4.02 8.07
C ILE A 42 -4.91 -3.98 6.76
N ALA A 43 -4.50 -3.19 5.77
CA ALA A 43 -5.17 -3.12 4.48
C ALA A 43 -5.13 -4.46 3.73
N ALA A 44 -4.00 -5.17 3.77
CA ALA A 44 -3.89 -6.52 3.21
C ALA A 44 -4.83 -7.51 3.92
N GLY A 45 -4.90 -7.48 5.25
CA GLY A 45 -5.86 -8.27 6.01
C GLY A 45 -7.30 -7.93 5.66
N LEU A 46 -7.64 -6.65 5.58
CA LEU A 46 -8.98 -6.18 5.26
C LEU A 46 -9.42 -6.56 3.83
N SER A 47 -8.49 -6.55 2.86
CA SER A 47 -8.75 -7.00 1.49
C SER A 47 -9.17 -8.48 1.40
N ARG A 48 -8.82 -9.30 2.40
CA ARG A 48 -9.25 -10.70 2.50
C ARG A 48 -10.61 -10.84 3.18
N LEU A 49 -10.91 -9.96 4.15
CA LEU A 49 -12.16 -9.91 4.91
C LEU A 49 -13.32 -9.28 4.13
N LEU A 50 -13.03 -8.47 3.12
CA LEU A 50 -14.00 -7.94 2.17
C LEU A 50 -13.90 -8.76 0.86
N PRO A 51 -14.42 -10.01 0.80
CA PRO A 51 -14.85 -10.51 -0.48
C PRO A 51 -15.98 -9.60 -0.91
N LEU A 52 -15.69 -8.66 -1.81
CA LEU A 52 -16.67 -8.01 -2.65
C LEU A 52 -17.27 -9.12 -3.53
N ALA A 53 -18.04 -10.02 -2.92
CA ALA A 53 -18.68 -11.12 -3.60
C ALA A 53 -19.72 -10.48 -4.53
N PRO A 54 -19.57 -10.59 -5.86
CA PRO A 54 -20.76 -10.60 -6.68
C PRO A 54 -21.44 -11.90 -6.26
N ARG A 55 -22.49 -11.79 -5.43
CA ARG A 55 -23.39 -12.90 -5.14
C ARG A 55 -23.95 -13.33 -6.49
N ARG A 56 -23.30 -14.31 -7.13
CA ARG A 56 -23.75 -14.85 -8.40
C ARG A 56 -25.13 -15.44 -8.18
N GLU A 57 -26.05 -14.87 -8.92
CA GLU A 57 -27.47 -15.14 -8.97
C GLU A 57 -27.73 -16.43 -9.74
N ASP A 58 -26.97 -17.49 -9.48
CA ASP A 58 -27.01 -18.73 -10.27
C ASP A 58 -28.02 -19.74 -9.68
N ALA A 59 -28.88 -19.29 -8.75
CA ALA A 59 -29.89 -20.14 -8.10
C ALA A 59 -31.24 -20.20 -8.83
N ARG A 60 -31.38 -19.69 -10.08
CA ARG A 60 -32.70 -19.59 -10.76
C ARG A 60 -32.74 -19.83 -12.27
N ALA A 61 -31.81 -20.59 -12.87
CA ALA A 61 -32.00 -21.04 -14.26
C ALA A 61 -31.27 -22.37 -14.53
N GLY A 62 -32.00 -23.49 -14.45
CA GLY A 62 -31.55 -24.81 -14.89
C GLY A 62 -32.13 -25.95 -14.08
#